data_AF-A0A3P7Y6H8-F1
#
_entry.id   AF-A0A3P7Y6H8-F1
#
_cell.length_a   1.000
_cell.length_b   1.000
_cell.length_c   1.000
_cell.angle_alpha   90.00
_cell.angle_beta   90.00
_cell.angle_gamma   90.00
#
_symmetry.space_group_name_H-M   'P 1'
#
loop_
_entity.id
_entity.type
_entity.pdbx_description
1 polymer ?
#
loop_
_entity_poly.entity_id
_entity_poly.type
_entity_poly.pdbx_seq_one_letter_code
_entity_poly.pdbx_strand_id
1 'polypeptide(L)'
;MVVNFFLAVCYNTLHDQYHQRYYSLNAYHNFWLKLRRYLCDERDFNVCRFDGPVAKYPFSDHNAPQFEQIIALCEDVNEFLSQDPKNVVAINCKAGKGRTGVMVCACLLRLHDVMNAEEALKFYGEQRTDNGKGVTIPSQRRYVHYYDLFLKNNLEYHRIPIFLTAVRVCGLQYLPGSVFFFSP
;
A
#
# COMPACT_ATOMS: atom_id res chain seq x y z
N MET A 1 2.21 -21.11 -19.78
CA MET A 1 1.49 -19.82 -19.74
C MET A 1 1.00 -19.62 -18.30
N VAL A 2 1.88 -19.14 -17.41
CA VAL A 2 1.61 -19.07 -15.96
C VAL A 2 1.39 -17.60 -15.59
N VAL A 3 0.13 -17.23 -15.38
CA VAL A 3 -0.23 -15.90 -14.89
C VAL A 3 -0.07 -15.92 -13.37
N ASN A 4 1.10 -15.49 -12.90
CA ASN A 4 1.43 -15.36 -11.48
C ASN A 4 0.63 -14.22 -10.82
N PHE A 5 -0.39 -14.56 -10.04
CA PHE A 5 -1.02 -13.62 -9.09
C PHE A 5 -0.29 -13.71 -7.74
N PHE A 6 0.56 -12.72 -7.46
CA PHE A 6 1.31 -12.61 -6.22
C PHE A 6 0.52 -11.82 -5.16
N LEU A 7 0.25 -12.48 -4.04
CA LEU A 7 -0.33 -11.93 -2.81
C LEU A 7 0.78 -11.25 -2.00
N ALA A 8 0.56 -10.02 -1.54
CA ALA A 8 1.28 -9.54 -0.38
C ALA A 8 0.57 -10.09 0.86
N VAL A 9 1.18 -11.09 1.48
CA VAL A 9 0.75 -11.64 2.77
C VAL A 9 1.48 -10.89 3.86
N CYS A 10 0.76 -10.17 4.71
CA CYS A 10 1.28 -9.74 6.00
C CYS A 10 1.03 -10.91 6.98
N TYR A 11 2.09 -11.52 7.50
CA TYR A 11 2.02 -12.50 8.59
C TYR A 11 2.15 -11.76 9.92
N ASN A 12 1.54 -12.31 10.97
CA ASN A 12 1.69 -11.82 12.34
C ASN A 12 2.96 -12.47 12.94
N THR A 13 4.11 -11.79 12.88
CA THR A 13 5.41 -12.38 13.27
C THR A 13 5.70 -12.13 14.75
N LEU A 14 5.40 -13.11 15.62
CA LEU A 14 6.07 -13.22 16.93
C LEU A 14 6.75 -14.57 17.18
N HIS A 15 6.67 -15.52 16.26
CA HIS A 15 7.49 -16.72 16.32
C HIS A 15 7.55 -17.32 14.91
N ASP A 16 8.63 -17.05 14.17
CA ASP A 16 9.43 -18.09 13.53
C ASP A 16 10.45 -17.50 12.55
N GLN A 17 11.71 -17.82 12.84
CA GLN A 17 12.84 -17.63 11.95
C GLN A 17 12.72 -18.54 10.71
N TYR A 18 11.89 -18.24 9.70
CA TYR A 18 11.96 -18.98 8.44
C TYR A 18 11.73 -18.10 7.20
N HIS A 19 12.85 -17.75 6.59
CA HIS A 19 12.99 -17.54 5.15
C HIS A 19 12.29 -18.67 4.35
N GLN A 20 11.70 -18.28 3.20
CA GLN A 20 11.12 -19.12 2.14
C GLN A 20 9.73 -19.74 2.39
N ARG A 21 8.68 -19.11 1.81
CA ARG A 21 7.62 -19.79 1.04
C ARG A 21 6.60 -18.78 0.47
N TYR A 22 6.83 -18.37 -0.77
CA TYR A 22 5.83 -17.68 -1.58
C TYR A 22 5.27 -18.66 -2.61
N TYR A 23 4.08 -19.19 -2.35
CA TYR A 23 3.41 -20.13 -3.26
C TYR A 23 1.95 -19.78 -3.49
N SER A 24 1.51 -20.12 -4.70
CA SER A 24 0.18 -19.88 -5.28
C SER A 24 -0.95 -20.25 -4.33
N LEU A 25 -1.92 -19.34 -4.22
CA LEU A 25 -3.19 -19.47 -3.48
C LEU A 25 -3.97 -20.79 -3.70
N ASN A 26 -3.72 -21.52 -4.79
CA ASN A 26 -4.42 -22.78 -5.08
C ASN A 26 -3.83 -24.01 -4.37
N ALA A 27 -2.64 -23.92 -3.77
CA ALA A 27 -1.95 -25.07 -3.17
C ALA A 27 -2.29 -25.31 -1.69
N TYR A 28 -2.95 -24.35 -1.02
CA TYR A 28 -3.24 -24.42 0.42
C TYR A 28 -4.73 -24.39 0.68
N HIS A 29 -5.38 -25.53 0.48
CA HIS A 29 -6.80 -25.76 0.77
C HIS A 29 -7.15 -25.74 2.29
N ASN A 30 -6.23 -25.36 3.17
CA ASN A 30 -6.42 -25.43 4.63
C ASN A 30 -6.08 -24.13 5.39
N PHE A 31 -5.81 -23.02 4.70
CA PHE A 31 -5.63 -21.71 5.35
C PHE A 31 -6.82 -20.80 5.04
N TRP A 32 -7.57 -20.50 6.09
CA TRP A 32 -8.79 -19.71 6.07
C TRP A 32 -8.49 -18.27 5.65
N LEU A 33 -8.62 -18.00 4.35
CA LEU A 33 -8.56 -16.65 3.76
C LEU A 33 -9.78 -15.85 4.20
N LYS A 34 -9.60 -14.82 5.04
CA LYS A 34 -10.75 -14.06 5.56
C LYS A 34 -10.66 -12.53 5.43
N LEU A 35 -9.66 -11.95 4.77
CA LEU A 35 -9.78 -10.55 4.33
C LEU A 35 -9.08 -10.26 3.00
N ARG A 36 -9.88 -10.01 1.96
CA ARG A 36 -9.41 -9.48 0.68
C ARG A 36 -9.72 -7.98 0.60
N ARG A 37 -8.68 -7.16 0.38
CA ARG A 37 -8.81 -5.70 0.24
C ARG A 37 -8.57 -5.25 -1.18
N TYR A 38 -9.63 -4.78 -1.82
CA TYR A 38 -9.60 -4.35 -3.21
C TYR A 38 -9.33 -2.84 -3.32
N LEU A 39 -8.28 -2.49 -4.06
CA LEU A 39 -7.79 -1.11 -4.19
C LEU A 39 -8.15 -0.44 -5.53
N CYS A 40 -9.00 -1.05 -6.37
CA CYS A 40 -9.36 -0.42 -7.65
C CYS A 40 -10.78 0.09 -7.65
N ASP A 41 -10.95 1.26 -8.23
CA ASP A 41 -12.25 1.91 -8.46
C ASP A 41 -12.92 1.40 -9.75
N GLU A 42 -12.14 0.89 -10.70
CA GLU A 42 -12.56 0.62 -12.09
C GLU A 42 -13.35 -0.67 -12.31
N ARG A 43 -13.32 -1.64 -11.38
CA ARG A 43 -13.91 -2.97 -11.58
C ARG A 43 -14.44 -3.56 -10.30
N ASP A 44 -15.73 -3.90 -10.31
CA ASP A 44 -16.34 -4.71 -9.26
C ASP A 44 -16.12 -6.20 -9.50
N PHE A 45 -15.91 -6.93 -8.41
CA PHE A 45 -15.80 -8.39 -8.39
C PHE A 45 -17.01 -8.98 -7.68
N ASN A 46 -17.40 -10.19 -8.11
CA ASN A 46 -18.42 -10.96 -7.42
C ASN A 46 -17.85 -11.49 -6.10
N VAL A 47 -18.26 -10.87 -5.00
CA VAL A 47 -17.80 -11.17 -3.63
C VAL A 47 -18.13 -12.61 -3.23
N CYS A 48 -19.18 -13.20 -3.80
CA CYS A 48 -19.62 -14.57 -3.53
C CYS A 48 -18.65 -15.65 -4.03
N ARG A 49 -17.58 -15.29 -4.76
CA ARG A 49 -16.52 -16.23 -5.17
C ARG A 49 -15.48 -16.47 -4.08
N PHE A 50 -15.66 -15.87 -2.90
CA PHE A 50 -14.66 -15.86 -1.84
C PHE A 50 -15.26 -16.37 -0.53
N ASP A 51 -14.62 -17.34 0.10
CA ASP A 51 -15.09 -18.01 1.32
C ASP A 51 -14.83 -17.21 2.61
N GLY A 52 -14.60 -15.90 2.51
CA GLY A 52 -14.27 -15.04 3.65
C GLY A 52 -14.58 -13.57 3.42
N PRO A 53 -14.54 -12.74 4.49
CA PRO A 53 -14.81 -11.31 4.41
C PRO A 53 -14.00 -10.61 3.32
N VAL A 54 -14.64 -9.66 2.64
CA VAL A 54 -14.01 -8.82 1.63
C VAL A 54 -14.32 -7.38 1.99
N ALA A 55 -13.26 -6.58 2.14
CA ALA A 55 -13.38 -5.15 2.38
C ALA A 55 -12.85 -4.39 1.16
N LYS A 56 -13.37 -3.20 0.89
CA LYS A 56 -13.01 -2.40 -0.30
C LYS A 56 -12.42 -1.06 0.15
N TYR A 57 -11.24 -0.73 -0.37
CA TYR A 57 -10.57 0.56 -0.18
C TYR A 57 -10.17 1.11 -1.55
N PRO A 58 -11.13 1.42 -2.43
CA PRO A 58 -10.85 1.78 -3.81
C PRO A 58 -10.16 3.15 -3.89
N PHE A 59 -9.14 3.26 -4.74
CA PHE A 59 -8.59 4.54 -5.18
C PHE A 59 -8.04 4.47 -6.60
N SER A 60 -8.03 5.62 -7.29
CA SER A 60 -7.68 5.73 -8.71
C SER A 60 -6.27 5.24 -9.01
N ASP A 61 -6.07 4.65 -10.19
CA ASP A 61 -4.74 4.19 -10.60
C ASP A 61 -3.75 5.36 -10.67
N HIS A 62 -2.47 5.09 -10.40
CA HIS A 62 -1.36 6.06 -10.38
C HIS A 62 -1.45 7.19 -9.34
N ASN A 63 -2.51 7.25 -8.54
CA ASN A 63 -2.63 8.19 -7.43
C ASN A 63 -2.24 7.53 -6.11
N ALA A 64 -2.04 8.35 -5.08
CA ALA A 64 -1.98 7.89 -3.71
C ALA A 64 -3.42 7.76 -3.17
N PRO A 65 -3.68 6.82 -2.23
CA PRO A 65 -4.98 6.73 -1.57
C PRO A 65 -5.26 7.96 -0.71
N GLN A 66 -6.51 8.17 -0.30
CA GLN A 66 -6.79 9.12 0.78
C GLN A 66 -6.11 8.65 2.07
N PHE A 67 -5.63 9.57 2.90
CA PHE A 67 -4.85 9.20 4.08
C PHE A 67 -5.69 8.39 5.08
N GLU A 68 -6.97 8.74 5.23
CA GLU A 68 -7.93 8.04 6.06
C GLU A 68 -8.16 6.60 5.60
N GLN A 69 -8.08 6.34 4.29
CA GLN A 69 -8.17 4.98 3.77
C GLN A 69 -6.95 4.14 4.16
N ILE A 70 -5.76 4.74 4.29
CA ILE A 70 -4.58 4.02 4.79
C ILE A 70 -4.79 3.65 6.26
N ILE A 71 -5.22 4.61 7.08
CA ILE A 71 -5.48 4.41 8.51
C ILE A 71 -6.50 3.28 8.71
N ALA A 72 -7.69 3.43 8.12
CA ALA A 72 -8.75 2.43 8.20
C ALA A 72 -8.29 1.08 7.64
N LEU A 73 -7.47 1.10 6.56
CA LEU A 73 -6.99 -0.15 6.00
C LEU A 73 -6.15 -0.92 7.01
N CYS A 74 -5.16 -0.23 7.60
CA CYS A 74 -4.21 -0.83 8.52
C CYS A 74 -4.83 -1.25 9.85
N GLU A 75 -5.83 -0.50 10.35
CA GLU A 75 -6.53 -0.83 11.60
C GLU A 75 -7.26 -2.15 11.51
N ASP A 76 -8.07 -2.33 10.47
CA ASP A 76 -8.78 -3.59 10.30
C ASP A 76 -7.84 -4.76 10.00
N VAL A 77 -6.70 -4.52 9.34
CA VAL A 77 -5.69 -5.57 9.10
C VAL A 77 -5.07 -5.98 10.43
N ASN A 78 -4.69 -5.02 11.26
CA ASN A 78 -4.13 -5.27 12.58
C ASN A 78 -5.15 -6.00 13.48
N GLU A 79 -6.40 -5.53 13.52
CA GLU A 79 -7.47 -6.18 14.27
C GLU A 79 -7.68 -7.62 13.80
N PHE A 80 -7.82 -7.83 12.49
CA PHE A 80 -8.04 -9.16 11.94
C PHE A 80 -6.87 -10.12 12.21
N LEU A 81 -5.62 -9.67 12.04
CA LEU A 81 -4.44 -10.48 12.34
C LEU A 81 -4.30 -10.77 13.85
N SER A 82 -4.79 -9.89 14.72
CA SER A 82 -4.76 -10.07 16.18
C SER A 82 -5.76 -11.12 16.69
N GLN A 83 -6.81 -11.44 15.93
CA GLN A 83 -7.86 -12.36 16.37
C GLN A 83 -7.43 -13.84 16.39
N ASP A 84 -6.60 -14.26 15.44
CA ASP A 84 -6.08 -15.63 15.35
C ASP A 84 -4.70 -15.60 14.65
N PRO A 85 -3.65 -16.23 15.21
CA PRO A 85 -2.33 -16.31 14.57
C PRO A 85 -2.34 -17.03 13.20
N LYS A 86 -3.39 -17.80 12.89
CA LYS A 86 -3.58 -18.45 11.59
C LYS A 86 -4.22 -17.53 10.55
N ASN A 87 -4.63 -16.32 10.94
CA ASN A 87 -5.26 -15.38 10.04
C ASN A 87 -4.27 -14.85 9.00
N VAL A 88 -4.72 -14.79 7.76
CA VAL A 88 -3.94 -14.35 6.61
C VAL A 88 -4.71 -13.29 5.84
N VAL A 89 -4.05 -12.16 5.57
CA VAL A 89 -4.60 -11.06 4.78
C VAL A 89 -4.05 -11.07 3.37
N ALA A 90 -4.93 -10.80 2.40
CA ALA A 90 -4.59 -10.70 0.99
C ALA A 90 -4.96 -9.32 0.45
N ILE A 91 -3.96 -8.49 0.13
CA ILE A 91 -4.18 -7.15 -0.44
C ILE A 91 -3.88 -7.19 -1.94
N ASN A 92 -4.82 -6.72 -2.77
CA ASN A 92 -4.64 -6.70 -4.22
C ASN A 92 -5.15 -5.44 -4.91
N CYS A 93 -4.53 -5.14 -6.05
CA CYS A 93 -5.04 -4.19 -7.04
C CYS A 93 -5.00 -4.87 -8.42
N LYS A 94 -5.02 -4.09 -9.51
CA LYS A 94 -4.95 -4.60 -10.88
C LYS A 94 -3.63 -5.30 -11.19
N ALA A 95 -2.50 -4.66 -10.92
CA ALA A 95 -1.15 -5.17 -11.21
C ALA A 95 -0.39 -5.63 -9.96
N GLY A 96 -0.89 -5.29 -8.77
CA GLY A 96 -0.25 -5.62 -7.49
C GLY A 96 1.13 -4.96 -7.31
N LYS A 97 1.31 -3.73 -7.80
CA LYS A 97 2.61 -3.00 -7.78
C LYS A 97 2.55 -1.74 -6.94
N GLY A 98 2.20 -0.59 -7.52
CA GLY A 98 2.22 0.71 -6.81
C GLY A 98 1.17 0.79 -5.69
N ARG A 99 -0.12 0.64 -6.02
CA ARG A 99 -1.23 0.77 -5.06
C ARG A 99 -1.15 -0.24 -3.91
N THR A 100 -0.94 -1.51 -4.25
CA THR A 100 -0.75 -2.58 -3.28
C THR A 100 0.48 -2.31 -2.42
N GLY A 101 1.58 -1.86 -3.01
CA GLY A 101 2.79 -1.55 -2.26
C GLY A 101 2.59 -0.46 -1.21
N VAL A 102 1.85 0.61 -1.51
CA VAL A 102 1.55 1.65 -0.51
C VAL A 102 0.86 1.06 0.71
N MET A 103 -0.21 0.28 0.49
CA MET A 103 -1.01 -0.29 1.58
C MET A 103 -0.24 -1.36 2.36
N VAL A 104 0.56 -2.18 1.68
CA VAL A 104 1.38 -3.22 2.32
C VAL A 104 2.50 -2.59 3.14
N CYS A 105 3.20 -1.59 2.62
CA CYS A 105 4.23 -0.87 3.37
C CYS A 105 3.64 -0.21 4.62
N ALA A 106 2.44 0.39 4.51
CA ALA A 106 1.74 0.95 5.67
C ALA A 106 1.36 -0.14 6.70
N CYS A 107 0.93 -1.32 6.26
CA CYS A 107 0.66 -2.44 7.17
C CYS A 107 1.92 -2.92 7.89
N LEU A 108 3.04 -3.10 7.18
CA LEU A 108 4.32 -3.49 7.78
C LEU A 108 4.76 -2.49 8.86
N LEU A 109 4.56 -1.19 8.62
CA LEU A 109 4.84 -0.14 9.61
C LEU A 109 3.93 -0.25 10.84
N ARG A 110 2.62 -0.47 10.64
CA ARG A 110 1.64 -0.61 11.74
C ARG A 110 1.89 -1.86 12.59
N LEU A 111 2.31 -2.96 11.96
CA LEU A 111 2.64 -4.22 12.63
C LEU A 111 4.02 -4.20 13.28
N HIS A 112 4.78 -3.11 13.12
CA HIS A 112 6.16 -2.97 13.61
C HIS A 112 7.14 -4.02 13.04
N ASP A 113 6.84 -4.61 11.89
CA ASP A 113 7.74 -5.56 11.19
C ASP A 113 8.97 -4.84 10.57
N VAL A 114 8.88 -3.52 10.39
CA VAL A 114 9.92 -2.66 9.82
C VAL A 114 10.03 -1.37 10.61
N MET A 115 11.22 -0.77 10.64
CA MET A 115 11.53 0.38 11.50
C MET A 115 11.12 1.73 10.89
N ASN A 116 11.04 1.81 9.56
CA ASN A 116 10.78 3.06 8.85
C ASN A 116 10.27 2.84 7.43
N ALA A 117 9.75 3.93 6.83
CA ALA A 117 9.17 3.89 5.49
C ALA A 117 10.15 3.42 4.39
N GLU A 118 11.44 3.77 4.46
CA GLU A 118 12.41 3.34 3.45
C GLU A 118 12.66 1.83 3.50
N GLU A 119 12.76 1.28 4.71
CA GLU A 119 12.87 -0.17 4.90
C GLU A 119 11.63 -0.89 4.37
N ALA A 120 10.43 -0.39 4.68
CA ALA A 120 9.18 -0.93 4.16
C ALA A 120 9.14 -0.95 2.62
N LEU A 121 9.50 0.19 1.99
CA LEU A 121 9.51 0.36 0.55
C LEU A 121 10.55 -0.54 -0.14
N LYS A 122 11.74 -0.66 0.45
CA LYS A 122 12.81 -1.53 -0.03
C LYS A 122 12.41 -2.99 0.06
N PHE A 123 11.96 -3.42 1.25
CA PHE A 123 11.50 -4.78 1.49
C PHE A 123 10.40 -5.17 0.50
N TYR A 124 9.37 -4.33 0.34
CA TYR A 124 8.32 -4.58 -0.64
C TYR A 124 8.85 -4.67 -2.07
N GLY A 125 9.77 -3.79 -2.46
CA GLY A 125 10.39 -3.81 -3.79
C GLY A 125 11.14 -5.09 -4.09
N GLU A 126 11.98 -5.54 -3.16
CA GLU A 126 12.79 -6.77 -3.27
C GLU A 126 11.92 -8.03 -3.31
N GLN A 127 10.88 -8.09 -2.47
CA GLN A 127 10.00 -9.26 -2.42
C GLN A 127 9.05 -9.32 -3.63
N ARG A 128 8.62 -8.17 -4.16
CA ARG A 128 7.58 -8.13 -5.19
C ARG A 128 8.10 -8.15 -6.62
N THR A 129 9.33 -7.68 -6.85
CA THR A 129 9.86 -7.43 -8.19
C THR A 129 11.32 -7.85 -8.34
N ASP A 130 11.66 -8.46 -9.48
CA ASP A 130 13.03 -8.92 -9.77
C ASP A 130 14.07 -7.78 -9.87
N ASN A 131 13.59 -6.54 -10.10
CA ASN A 131 14.43 -5.35 -10.24
C ASN A 131 14.37 -4.42 -9.02
N GLY A 132 13.75 -4.85 -7.91
CA GLY A 132 13.57 -4.04 -6.69
C GLY A 132 12.63 -2.83 -6.85
N LYS A 133 12.02 -2.62 -8.03
CA LYS A 133 11.14 -1.48 -8.31
C LYS A 133 9.70 -1.80 -7.95
N GLY A 134 9.38 -1.83 -6.66
CA GLY A 134 8.01 -1.93 -6.14
C GLY A 134 7.23 -0.62 -6.32
N VAL A 135 7.23 0.22 -5.28
CA VAL A 135 6.57 1.54 -5.29
C VAL A 135 7.54 2.60 -5.84
N THR A 136 7.37 2.97 -7.10
CA THR A 136 8.27 3.91 -7.80
C THR A 136 7.73 5.33 -7.89
N ILE A 137 6.42 5.53 -7.80
CA ILE A 137 5.81 6.86 -7.96
C ILE A 137 6.11 7.71 -6.72
N PRO A 138 6.72 8.91 -6.86
CA PRO A 138 7.08 9.74 -5.71
C PRO A 138 5.92 10.11 -4.79
N SER A 139 4.73 10.38 -5.35
CA SER A 139 3.53 10.68 -4.56
C SER A 139 3.10 9.48 -3.71
N GLN A 140 3.18 8.26 -4.24
CA GLN A 140 2.87 7.03 -3.50
C GLN A 140 3.87 6.78 -2.37
N ARG A 141 5.17 6.93 -2.64
CA ARG A 141 6.22 6.83 -1.61
C ARG A 141 5.98 7.86 -0.50
N ARG A 142 5.67 9.10 -0.86
CA ARG A 142 5.38 10.18 0.10
C ARG A 142 4.29 9.81 1.10
N TYR A 143 3.23 9.13 0.66
CA TYR A 143 2.15 8.69 1.57
C TYR A 143 2.59 7.61 2.56
N VAL A 144 3.53 6.73 2.17
CA VAL A 144 4.16 5.79 3.12
C VAL A 144 4.96 6.55 4.17
N HIS A 145 5.72 7.58 3.78
CA HIS A 145 6.43 8.43 4.75
C HIS A 145 5.48 9.22 5.66
N TYR A 146 4.37 9.75 5.13
CA TYR A 146 3.36 10.41 5.96
C TYR A 146 2.80 9.47 7.01
N TYR A 147 2.57 8.21 6.65
CA TYR A 147 2.07 7.21 7.59
C TYR A 147 3.11 6.81 8.65
N ASP A 148 4.38 6.65 8.26
CA ASP A 148 5.49 6.44 9.21
C ASP A 148 5.61 7.59 10.22
N LEU A 149 5.53 8.85 9.76
CA LEU A 149 5.51 10.03 10.63
C LEU A 149 4.28 10.06 11.54
N PHE A 150 3.12 9.71 11.02
CA PHE A 150 1.88 9.63 11.78
C PHE A 150 1.99 8.65 12.95
N LEU A 151 2.52 7.45 12.71
CA LEU A 151 2.73 6.44 13.77
C LEU A 151 3.80 6.88 14.77
N LYS A 152 4.97 7.35 14.31
CA LYS A 152 6.09 7.72 15.17
C LYS A 152 5.78 8.85 16.13
N ASN A 153 4.97 9.80 15.69
CA ASN A 153 4.62 10.98 16.48
C ASN A 153 3.25 10.85 17.18
N ASN A 154 2.60 9.68 17.07
CA ASN A 154 1.26 9.43 17.62
C ASN A 154 0.27 10.57 17.28
N LEU A 155 0.22 10.93 16.00
CA LEU A 155 -0.58 12.06 15.52
C LEU A 155 -2.06 11.67 15.38
N GLU A 156 -2.93 12.66 15.44
CA GLU A 156 -4.32 12.54 15.00
C GLU A 156 -4.50 13.21 13.64
N TYR A 157 -5.20 12.55 12.73
CA TYR A 157 -5.43 13.09 11.38
C TYR A 157 -6.67 13.97 11.36
N HIS A 158 -6.49 15.24 10.96
CA HIS A 158 -7.58 16.19 10.73
C HIS A 158 -7.50 16.80 9.34
N ARG A 159 -8.66 17.00 8.70
CA ARG A 159 -8.75 17.78 7.46
C ARG A 159 -8.70 19.27 7.78
N ILE A 160 -7.54 19.87 7.56
CA ILE A 160 -7.30 21.29 7.81
C ILE A 160 -7.46 22.07 6.49
N PRO A 161 -8.42 22.99 6.38
CA PRO A 161 -8.54 23.86 5.21
C PRO A 161 -7.35 24.82 5.16
N ILE A 162 -6.73 24.92 3.99
CA ILE A 162 -5.61 25.84 3.72
C ILE A 162 -5.88 26.63 2.44
N PHE A 163 -5.39 27.87 2.39
CA PHE A 163 -5.43 28.69 1.17
C PHE A 163 -4.11 28.57 0.42
N LEU A 164 -4.17 28.17 -0.85
CA LEU A 164 -3.00 28.20 -1.73
C LEU A 164 -2.80 29.64 -2.21
N THR A 165 -1.82 30.34 -1.64
CA THR A 165 -1.58 31.76 -1.93
C THR A 165 -0.63 31.97 -3.11
N ALA A 166 0.34 31.08 -3.30
CA ALA A 166 1.30 31.17 -4.40
C ALA A 166 1.92 29.80 -4.72
N VAL A 167 2.34 29.61 -5.97
CA VAL A 167 3.18 28.49 -6.42
C VAL A 167 4.43 29.08 -7.07
N ARG A 168 5.60 28.76 -6.53
CA ARG A 168 6.89 29.16 -7.12
C ARG A 168 7.51 27.97 -7.82
N VAL A 169 7.77 28.11 -9.12
CA VAL A 169 8.46 27.09 -9.92
C VAL A 169 9.89 27.55 -10.17
N CYS A 170 10.86 26.73 -9.77
CA CYS A 170 12.29 27.01 -9.93
C CYS A 170 12.90 26.05 -10.95
N GLY A 171 13.99 26.46 -11.61
CA GLY A 171 14.75 25.59 -12.53
C GLY A 171 14.08 25.34 -13.88
N LEU A 172 13.24 26.28 -14.34
CA LEU A 172 12.67 26.22 -15.68
C LEU A 172 13.78 26.26 -16.73
N GLN A 173 13.92 25.18 -17.49
CA GLN A 173 14.78 25.15 -18.67
C GLN A 173 14.05 25.88 -19.79
N TYR A 174 14.73 26.85 -20.42
CA TYR A 174 14.18 27.54 -21.58
C TYR A 174 14.00 26.54 -22.72
N LEU A 175 12.76 26.25 -23.06
CA LEU A 175 12.41 25.54 -24.29
C LEU A 175 12.06 26.59 -25.35
N PRO A 176 12.70 26.60 -26.54
CA PRO A 176 12.33 27.51 -27.62
C PRO A 176 10.83 27.40 -27.90
N GLY A 177 10.11 28.52 -27.80
CA GLY A 177 8.65 28.57 -27.98
C GLY A 177 7.81 28.52 -26.68
N SER A 178 8.44 28.41 -25.51
CA SER A 178 7.74 28.52 -24.22
C SER A 178 7.50 29.98 -23.84
N VAL A 179 6.22 30.36 -23.69
CA VAL A 179 5.80 31.70 -23.26
C VAL A 179 5.59 31.69 -21.75
N PHE A 180 6.65 31.97 -20.98
CA PHE A 180 6.53 32.21 -19.55
C PHE A 180 6.53 33.72 -19.30
N PHE A 181 5.35 34.29 -19.01
CA PHE A 181 5.26 35.65 -18.52
C PHE A 181 5.58 35.66 -17.02
N PHE A 182 6.81 36.02 -16.68
CA PHE A 182 7.12 36.41 -15.31
C PHE A 182 6.55 37.81 -15.10
N SER A 183 5.54 37.95 -14.22
CA SER A 183 5.12 39.28 -13.78
C SER A 183 6.25 39.89 -12.92
N PRO A 184 6.51 41.20 -13.03
CA PRO A 184 7.60 41.89 -12.34
C PRO A 184 7.49 41.83 -10.81
#